data_AF-A0A960W1Y3-F1
#
_entry.id   AF-A0A960W1Y3-F1
#
_cell.length_a   1.000
_cell.length_b   1.000
_cell.length_c   1.000
_cell.angle_alpha   90.00
_cell.angle_beta   90.00
_cell.angle_gamma   90.00
#
_symmetry.space_group_name_H-M   'P 1'
#
loop_
_entity.id
_entity.type
_entity.pdbx_description
1 polymer ?
#
loop_
_entity_poly.entity_id
_entity_poly.type
_entity_poly.pdbx_seq_one_letter_code
_entity_poly.pdbx_strand_id
1 'polypeptide(L)' 'MRKFFLYIMMLFITMFFMNNLPAPWWPCFQKQDGDKCNYGYNCQNNGSCVIMVECVDNPDTEVNECLVCKTK' A
#
# COMPACT_ATOMS: atom_id res chain seq x y z
N MET A 1 -6.15 -20.56 -30.57
CA MET A 1 -6.97 -19.50 -29.93
C MET A 1 -7.30 -19.80 -28.45
N ARG A 2 -7.69 -21.02 -28.06
CA ARG A 2 -8.05 -21.36 -26.65
C ARG A 2 -6.98 -21.02 -25.59
N LYS A 3 -5.70 -21.25 -25.89
CA LYS A 3 -4.59 -20.98 -24.96
C LYS A 3 -4.36 -19.47 -24.75
N PHE A 4 -4.54 -18.66 -25.80
CA PHE A 4 -4.36 -17.21 -25.74
C PHE A 4 -5.37 -16.53 -24.80
N PHE A 5 -6.62 -17.00 -24.82
CA PHE A 5 -7.65 -16.54 -23.90
C PHE A 5 -7.31 -16.82 -22.42
N LEU A 6 -6.71 -17.98 -22.13
CA LEU A 6 -6.28 -18.33 -20.77
C LEU A 6 -5.17 -17.39 -20.26
N TYR A 7 -4.23 -16.99 -21.12
CA TYR A 7 -3.19 -16.04 -20.73
C TYR A 7 -3.75 -14.64 -20.44
N ILE A 8 -4.69 -14.17 -21.25
CA ILE A 8 -5.37 -12.88 -21.02
C ILE A 8 -6.16 -12.91 -19.70
N MET A 9 -6.91 -13.99 -19.46
CA MET A 9 -7.67 -14.16 -18.22
C MET A 9 -6.74 -14.18 -17.00
N MET A 10 -5.60 -14.86 -17.08
CA MET A 10 -4.61 -14.92 -16.02
C MET A 10 -3.99 -13.54 -15.73
N LEU A 11 -3.72 -12.74 -16.76
CA LEU A 11 -3.23 -11.36 -16.62
C LEU A 11 -4.23 -10.48 -15.84
N PHE A 12 -5.51 -10.53 -16.20
CA PHE A 12 -6.54 -9.76 -15.52
C PHE A 12 -6.67 -10.16 -14.04
N ILE A 13 -6.64 -11.46 -13.76
CA ILE A 13 -6.70 -11.97 -12.38
C ILE A 13 -5.55 -11.40 -11.54
N THR A 14 -4.32 -11.40 -12.06
CA THR A 14 -3.17 -10.85 -11.32
C THR A 14 -3.28 -9.34 -11.05
N MET A 15 -3.87 -8.57 -11.97
CA MET A 15 -4.09 -7.13 -11.78
C MET A 15 -5.12 -6.84 -10.68
N PHE A 16 -6.16 -7.67 -10.52
CA PHE A 16 -7.17 -7.47 -9.47
C PHE A 16 -6.61 -7.69 -8.05
N PHE A 17 -5.59 -8.54 -7.88
CA PHE A 17 -5.01 -8.84 -6.57
C PHE A 17 -4.03 -7.79 -6.03
N MET A 18 -3.61 -6.80 -6.83
CA MET A 18 -2.68 -5.76 -6.36
C MET A 18 -3.35 -4.68 -5.50
N ASN A 19 -4.68 -4.66 -5.39
CA ASN A 19 -5.44 -3.64 -4.66
C ASN A 19 -5.49 -3.80 -3.14
N ASN A 20 -4.86 -4.84 -2.56
CA ASN A 20 -4.97 -5.13 -1.12
C ASN A 20 -3.61 -5.31 -0.42
N LEU A 21 -2.52 -4.89 -1.04
CA LEU A 21 -1.24 -4.83 -0.32
C LEU A 21 -1.22 -3.57 0.54
N PRO A 22 -0.82 -3.66 1.82
CA PRO A 22 -0.62 -2.49 2.65
C PRO A 22 0.34 -1.54 1.94
N ALA A 23 0.00 -0.24 1.93
CA ALA A 23 0.87 0.75 1.34
C ALA A 23 2.23 0.74 2.03
N PRO A 24 3.32 1.08 1.33
CA PRO A 24 4.61 1.30 1.94
C PRO A 24 4.57 2.45 2.95
N TRP A 25 5.65 2.62 3.71
CA TRP A 25 5.79 3.70 4.70
C TRP A 25 5.98 5.10 4.08
N TRP A 26 6.49 5.20 2.85
CA TRP A 26 6.85 6.49 2.24
C TRP A 26 5.71 7.52 2.10
N PRO A 27 4.42 7.17 1.92
CA PRO A 27 3.32 8.13 1.95
C PRO A 27 3.09 8.74 3.34
N CYS A 28 3.69 8.13 4.37
CA CYS A 28 3.63 8.51 5.78
C CYS A 28 4.98 9.05 6.31
N PHE A 29 5.96 9.31 5.45
CA PHE A 29 7.21 9.94 5.85
C PHE A 29 6.95 11.31 6.50
N GLN A 30 7.55 11.54 7.67
CA GLN A 30 7.36 12.74 8.51
C GLN A 30 5.91 13.00 8.96
N LYS A 31 5.06 11.98 8.94
CA LYS A 31 3.69 12.01 9.47
C LYS A 31 3.56 11.20 10.75
N GLN A 32 2.44 11.36 11.43
CA GLN A 32 2.08 10.60 12.63
C GLN A 32 0.90 9.67 12.37
N ASP A 33 0.64 8.77 13.33
CA ASP A 33 -0.56 7.93 13.32
C ASP A 33 -1.83 8.80 13.23
N GLY A 34 -2.71 8.45 12.28
CA GLY A 34 -3.94 9.20 11.98
C GLY A 34 -3.80 10.34 10.95
N ASP A 35 -2.60 10.72 10.55
CA ASP A 35 -2.42 11.75 9.51
C ASP A 35 -2.92 11.27 8.13
N LYS A 36 -3.35 12.22 7.31
CA LYS A 36 -3.80 11.92 5.94
C LYS A 36 -2.62 11.53 5.05
N CYS A 37 -2.81 10.48 4.25
CA CYS A 37 -1.86 10.01 3.26
C CYS A 37 -2.54 9.74 1.91
N ASN A 38 -1.72 9.74 0.85
CA ASN A 38 -2.13 9.51 -0.53
C ASN A 38 -1.43 8.26 -1.05
N TYR A 39 -2.18 7.20 -1.33
CA TYR A 39 -1.60 5.99 -1.90
C TYR A 39 -2.59 5.29 -2.84
N GLY A 40 -2.06 4.59 -3.85
CA GLY A 40 -2.86 3.88 -4.85
C GLY A 40 -3.40 4.76 -5.98
N TYR A 41 -4.30 4.19 -6.78
CA TYR A 41 -4.92 4.89 -7.91
C TYR A 41 -5.87 5.99 -7.43
N ASN A 42 -5.81 7.17 -8.05
CA ASN A 42 -6.52 8.43 -7.75
C ASN A 42 -5.88 9.44 -6.77
N CYS A 43 -4.72 9.21 -6.15
CA CYS A 43 -3.89 10.22 -5.41
C CYS A 43 -4.59 11.27 -4.51
N GLN A 44 -5.87 11.16 -4.20
CA GLN A 44 -6.68 12.15 -3.50
C GLN A 44 -6.96 11.65 -2.09
N ASN A 45 -6.14 12.05 -1.10
CA ASN A 45 -6.33 11.89 0.36
C ASN A 45 -7.23 10.71 0.75
N ASN A 46 -6.92 9.52 0.23
CA ASN A 46 -7.81 8.35 0.29
C ASN A 46 -7.46 7.42 1.44
N GLY A 47 -6.49 7.79 2.27
CA GLY A 47 -6.06 7.00 3.40
C GLY A 47 -5.61 7.80 4.61
N SER A 48 -5.35 7.06 5.68
CA SER A 48 -4.75 7.55 6.91
C SER A 48 -3.53 6.70 7.26
N CYS A 49 -2.49 7.33 7.80
CA CYS A 49 -1.34 6.66 8.35
C CYS A 49 -1.76 5.83 9.58
N VAL A 50 -1.29 4.59 9.66
CA VAL A 50 -1.56 3.68 10.78
C VAL A 50 -0.32 2.88 11.12
N ILE A 51 -0.09 2.68 12.42
CA ILE A 51 1.01 1.85 12.92
C ILE A 51 0.62 0.37 12.78
N MET A 52 1.47 -0.41 12.11
CA MET A 52 1.32 -1.87 12.06
C MET A 52 1.71 -2.51 13.39
N VAL A 53 0.83 -3.36 13.93
CA VAL A 53 1.03 -4.05 15.22
C VAL A 53 2.15 -5.09 15.16
N GLU A 54 2.39 -5.69 13.99
CA GLU A 54 3.41 -6.73 13.78
C GLU A 54 4.58 -6.23 12.93
N CYS A 55 5.08 -5.03 13.23
CA CYS A 55 6.24 -4.45 12.56
C CYS A 55 7.35 -4.12 13.56
N VAL A 56 8.59 -4.35 13.15
CA VAL A 56 9.80 -3.95 13.89
C VAL A 56 10.42 -2.79 13.13
N ASP A 57 10.39 -1.62 13.76
CA ASP A 57 10.95 -0.39 13.18
C ASP A 57 12.48 -0.41 13.25
N ASN A 58 13.15 0.11 12.23
CA ASN A 58 14.60 0.27 12.26
C ASN A 58 15.01 1.56 12.98
N PRO A 59 15.64 1.48 14.17
CA PRO A 59 16.00 2.65 14.96
C PRO A 59 17.12 3.50 14.33
N ASP A 60 17.83 2.96 13.33
CA ASP A 60 18.93 3.68 12.65
C ASP A 60 18.41 4.64 11.55
N THR A 61 17.09 4.72 11.35
CA THR A 61 16.49 5.60 10.33
C THR A 61 15.60 6.66 10.98
N GLU A 62 15.51 7.84 10.35
CA GLU A 62 14.58 8.91 10.76
C GLU A 62 13.12 8.62 10.37
N VAL A 63 12.88 7.45 9.78
CA VAL A 63 11.60 7.02 9.22
C VAL A 63 10.98 6.00 10.16
N ASN A 64 9.69 6.13 10.45
CA ASN A 64 8.93 5.04 11.06
C ASN A 64 8.43 4.10 9.95
N GLU A 65 9.13 3.00 9.73
CA GLU A 65 8.83 2.00 8.69
C GLU A 65 7.55 1.21 9.00
N CYS A 66 7.12 1.24 10.26
CA CYS A 66 5.88 0.64 10.72
C CYS A 66 4.64 1.53 10.49
N LEU A 67 4.84 2.80 10.12
CA LEU A 67 3.75 3.70 9.80
C LEU A 67 3.39 3.59 8.32
N VAL A 68 2.26 2.97 8.02
CA VAL A 68 1.82 2.70 6.64
C VAL A 68 0.56 3.47 6.27
N CYS A 69 0.36 3.76 4.99
CA CYS A 69 -0.87 4.39 4.53
C CYS A 69 -2.00 3.34 4.34
N LYS A 70 -3.03 3.39 5.18
CA LYS A 70 -4.22 2.56 5.00
C LYS A 70 -5.29 3.34 4.23
N THR A 71 -5.47 2.96 2.98
CA THR A 71 -6.53 3.48 2.11
C THR A 71 -7.85 2.78 2.42
N LYS A 72 -8.97 3.50 2.29
CA LYS A 72 -10.32 2.92 2.44
C LYS A 72 -10.87 2.38 1.12
#